data_AF-A0A3N5QJ72-F1
#
_entry.id   AF-A0A3N5QJ72-F1
#
_cell.length_a   1.000
_cell.length_b   1.000
_cell.length_c   1.000
_cell.angle_alpha   90.00
_cell.angle_beta   90.00
_cell.angle_gamma   90.00
#
_symmetry.space_group_name_H-M   'P 1'
#
loop_
_entity.id
_entity.type
_entity.pdbx_description
1 polymer ?
#
loop_
_entity_poly.entity_id
_entity_poly.type
_entity_poly.pdbx_seq_one_letter_code
_entity_poly.pdbx_strand_id
1 'polypeptide(L)' 'VDALPVEVFRMKGPVQFLDRTEIINFVGGKGEWSKWEGNPETRLAFIGWSINPAEILNRLQQCIAGQ' A
#
# COMPACT_ATOMS: atom_id res chain seq x y z
N VAL A 1 0.83 2.30 7.28
CA VAL A 1 1.23 3.42 6.37
C VAL A 1 2.33 4.27 6.98
N ASP A 2 2.32 4.47 8.30
CA ASP A 2 3.25 5.36 9.00
C ASP A 2 4.72 4.91 8.98
N ALA A 3 4.98 3.69 8.50
CA ALA A 3 6.32 3.12 8.31
C ALA A 3 6.82 3.18 6.86
N LEU A 4 6.13 3.89 5.96
CA LEU A 4 6.62 4.08 4.59
C LEU A 4 7.89 4.97 4.60
N PRO A 5 8.91 4.65 3.77
CA PRO A 5 10.09 5.49 3.63
C PRO A 5 9.71 6.92 3.21
N VAL A 6 10.46 7.92 3.70
CA VAL A 6 10.24 9.35 3.38
C VAL A 6 10.35 9.63 1.89
N GLU A 7 11.08 8.78 1.17
CA GLU A 7 11.28 8.80 -0.27
C GLU A 7 10.01 8.45 -1.05
N VAL A 8 9.04 7.76 -0.43
CA VAL A 8 7.74 7.45 -1.03
C VAL A 8 6.82 8.66 -0.92
N PHE A 9 6.66 9.36 -2.03
CA PHE A 9 5.80 10.55 -2.11
C PHE A 9 4.31 10.21 -2.19
N ARG A 10 3.97 9.17 -2.96
CA ARG A 10 2.59 8.71 -3.15
C ARG A 10 2.52 7.18 -3.18
N MET A 11 1.48 6.63 -2.58
CA MET A 11 1.07 5.24 -2.77
C MET A 11 -0.43 5.20 -3.01
N LYS A 12 -0.88 4.38 -3.97
CA LYS A 12 -2.31 4.23 -4.27
C LYS A 12 -2.64 2.83 -4.77
N GLY A 13 -3.84 2.35 -4.42
CA GLY A 13 -4.43 1.16 -5.02
C GLY A 13 -5.26 0.34 -4.03
N PRO A 14 -5.98 -0.69 -4.50
CA PRO A 14 -6.75 -1.55 -3.62
C PRO A 14 -5.84 -2.42 -2.75
N VAL A 15 -6.30 -2.67 -1.53
CA VAL A 15 -5.72 -3.58 -0.53
C VAL A 15 -6.82 -4.52 -0.07
N GLN A 16 -6.60 -5.81 -0.27
CA GLN A 16 -7.50 -6.86 0.18
C GLN A 16 -7.12 -7.27 1.61
N PHE A 17 -8.04 -7.03 2.54
CA PHE A 17 -8.02 -7.57 3.89
C PHE A 17 -8.88 -8.84 3.96
N LEU A 18 -8.88 -9.51 5.12
CA LEU A 18 -9.62 -10.77 5.31
C LEU A 18 -11.13 -10.63 5.06
N ASP A 19 -11.71 -9.51 5.46
CA ASP A 19 -13.16 -9.26 5.50
C ASP A 19 -13.62 -8.21 4.47
N ARG A 20 -12.70 -7.43 3.90
CA ARG A 20 -13.02 -6.29 3.03
C ARG A 20 -11.90 -5.95 2.07
N THR A 21 -12.22 -5.15 1.06
CA THR A 21 -11.22 -4.51 0.19
C THR A 21 -11.39 -3.00 0.29
N GLU A 22 -10.29 -2.30 0.51
CA GLU A 22 -10.25 -0.84 0.60
C GLU A 22 -9.26 -0.29 -0.41
N ILE A 23 -9.49 0.92 -0.90
CA ILE A 23 -8.48 1.65 -1.68
C ILE A 23 -7.77 2.63 -0.75
N ILE A 24 -6.44 2.61 -0.81
CA ILE A 24 -5.62 3.59 -0.10
C ILE A 24 -5.25 4.75 -1.03
N ASN A 25 -5.32 5.97 -0.51
CA ASN A 25 -4.71 7.16 -1.08
C ASN A 25 -3.70 7.73 -0.07
N PHE A 26 -2.41 7.50 -0.31
CA PHE A 26 -1.34 8.03 0.53
C PHE A 26 -0.56 9.11 -0.21
N VAL A 27 -0.41 10.29 0.40
CA VAL A 27 0.34 11.42 -0.14
C VAL A 27 1.08 12.14 0.99
N GLY A 28 2.40 12.29 0.85
CA GLY A 28 3.21 13.14 1.74
C GLY A 28 3.06 12.81 3.23
N GLY A 29 3.05 11.53 3.59
CA GLY A 29 2.94 11.07 4.99
C GLY A 29 1.52 10.90 5.52
N LYS A 30 0.48 11.22 4.73
CA LYS A 30 -0.93 11.06 5.13
C LYS A 30 -1.60 9.98 4.31
N GLY A 31 -2.29 9.05 4.97
CA GLY A 31 -3.05 7.97 4.34
C GLY A 31 -4.54 8.14 4.59
N GLU A 32 -5.33 8.06 3.52
CA GLU A 32 -6.78 8.00 3.56
C GLU A 32 -7.26 6.67 2.96
N TRP A 33 -8.32 6.11 3.53
CA TRP A 33 -8.90 4.84 3.15
C TRP A 33 -10.36 5.03 2.76
N SER A 34 -10.80 4.30 1.74
CA SER A 34 -12.21 4.22 1.38
C SER A 34 -12.55 2.83 0.83
N LYS A 35 -13.85 2.51 0.80
CA LYS A 35 -14.33 1.24 0.28
C LYS A 35 -13.96 1.08 -1.20
N TRP A 36 -13.50 -0.10 -1.59
CA TRP A 36 -13.27 -0.47 -2.99
C TRP A 36 -14.45 -1.29 -3.51
N GLU A 37 -15.06 -0.84 -4.61
CA GLU A 37 -16.21 -1.50 -5.26
C GLU A 37 -15.79 -2.38 -6.46
N GLY A 38 -14.50 -2.43 -6.80
CA GLY A 38 -13.99 -3.24 -7.90
C GLY A 38 -13.63 -4.67 -7.49
N ASN A 39 -12.85 -5.35 -8.33
CA ASN A 39 -12.38 -6.70 -8.03
C ASN A 39 -11.58 -6.74 -6.71
N PRO A 40 -11.84 -7.71 -5.81
CA PRO A 40 -11.06 -7.91 -4.59
C PRO A 40 -9.64 -8.36 -4.93
N GLU A 41 -8.69 -7.42 -4.95
CA GLU A 41 -7.26 -7.69 -5.14
C GLU A 41 -6.41 -6.72 -4.32
N THR A 42 -5.20 -7.14 -3.93
CA THR A 42 -4.17 -6.22 -3.47
C THR A 42 -3.31 -5.80 -4.65
N ARG A 43 -3.34 -4.52 -5.00
CA ARG A 43 -2.55 -3.96 -6.09
C ARG A 43 -2.16 -2.53 -5.79
N LEU A 44 -0.88 -2.32 -5.47
CA LEU A 44 -0.36 -1.03 -5.04
C LEU A 44 0.62 -0.46 -6.06
N ALA A 45 0.49 0.83 -6.35
CA ALA A 45 1.47 1.62 -7.08
C ALA A 45 2.19 2.56 -6.11
N PHE A 46 3.52 2.65 -6.24
CA PHE A 46 4.38 3.51 -5.43
C PHE A 46 5.08 4.53 -6.34
N ILE A 47 5.12 5.78 -5.90
CA ILE A 47 5.77 6.89 -6.62
C ILE A 47 6.67 7.63 -5.63
N GLY A 48 7.91 7.89 -6.01
CA GLY A 48 8.89 8.57 -5.18
C GLY A 48 10.28 8.57 -5.79
N TRP A 49 11.26 9.04 -5.04
CA TRP A 49 12.63 9.28 -5.51
C TRP A 49 13.57 8.18 -5.02
N SER A 50 14.37 7.58 -5.92
CA SER A 50 15.36 6.57 -5.55
C SER A 50 14.81 5.44 -4.65
N ILE A 51 13.54 5.09 -4.85
CA ILE A 51 12.86 4.05 -4.07
C ILE A 51 13.61 2.72 -4.26
N ASN A 52 13.88 2.01 -3.17
CA ASN A 52 14.33 0.62 -3.20
C ASN A 52 13.11 -0.33 -3.22
N PRO A 53 12.80 -0.98 -4.36
CA PRO A 53 11.62 -1.82 -4.45
C PRO A 53 11.68 -3.07 -3.56
N ALA A 54 12.88 -3.62 -3.35
CA ALA A 54 13.07 -4.82 -2.54
C ALA A 54 12.75 -4.56 -1.06
N GLU A 55 13.12 -3.39 -0.52
CA GLU A 55 12.79 -3.02 0.85
C GLU A 55 11.27 -2.91 1.04
N ILE A 56 10.59 -2.20 0.13
CA ILE A 56 9.13 -2.05 0.17
C ILE A 56 8.46 -3.42 0.09
N LEU A 57 8.87 -4.26 -0.85
CA LEU A 57 8.28 -5.58 -1.04
C LEU A 57 8.48 -6.47 0.20
N ASN A 58 9.68 -6.48 0.80
CA ASN A 58 9.96 -7.25 2.01
C ASN A 58 9.06 -6.83 3.18
N ARG A 59 8.83 -5.53 3.37
CA ARG A 59 7.90 -5.03 4.40
C ARG A 59 6.46 -5.43 4.11
N LEU A 60 6.02 -5.38 2.86
CA LEU A 60 4.66 -5.79 2.49
C LEU A 60 4.44 -7.29 2.67
N GLN A 61 5.43 -8.11 2.34
CA GLN A 61 5.36 -9.57 2.51
C GLN A 61 5.14 -9.97 3.96
N GLN A 62 5.76 -9.27 4.91
CA GLN A 62 5.53 -9.48 6.35
C GLN A 62 4.08 -9.19 6.79
N CYS A 63 3.31 -8.45 6.00
CA CYS A 63 1.92 -8.11 6.29
C CYS A 63 0.90 -9.06 5.63
N ILE A 64 1.33 -9.97 4.75
CA ILE A 64 0.44 -10.91 4.08
C ILE A 64 0.13 -12.05 5.03
N ALA A 65 -1.15 -12.24 5.37
CA ALA A 65 -1.58 -13.36 6.19
C ALA A 65 -1.42 -14.69 5.43
N GLY A 66 -0.87 -15.71 6.09
CA GLY A 66 -0.82 -17.08 5.57
C GLY A 66 0.47 -17.51 4.85
N GLN A 67 1.63 -16.96 5.24
CA GLN A 67 2.91 -17.64 4.97
C GLN A 67 3.06 -18.93 5.78
#